data_AF-A0A7Z9I4Z5-F1
#
_entry.id   AF-A0A7Z9I4Z5-F1
#
_cell.length_a   1.000
_cell.length_b   1.000
_cell.length_c   1.000
_cell.angle_alpha   90.00
_cell.angle_beta   90.00
_cell.angle_gamma   90.00
#
_symmetry.space_group_name_H-M   'P 1'
#
loop_
_entity.id
_entity.type
_entity.pdbx_description
1 polymer ?
#
loop_
_entity_poly.entity_id
_entity_poly.type
_entity_poly.pdbx_seq_one_letter_code
_entity_poly.pdbx_strand_id
1 'polypeptide(L)'
;MTTSICRVCKMKVEDIFSTVLLQKHPTQYFQCLDCGYVQTEEPYWLEEAYKTSINDSDTGMIMRNLWHRNITGTLIYFLFNNKGNFLDYGGGYGVFVRLMRDVGFDFYWQDKHTENLFAKGFEFQNSEKLIVELLTCFEAFEHFVDPLTELENLLSISRNILLSTELIPEPTPPPGEWWYYGVEHGQHIGFFREKTFEYLAEKHNLHFYTNGQNIHLLTDKRFITPHFFKWITKVSKYTTPLIQKRMQSLTWKDMEKLKAVSS
;
A
#
# COMPACT_ATOMS: atom_id res chain seq x y z
N MET A 1 -23.07 14.89 -7.62
CA MET A 1 -23.05 16.07 -6.73
C MET A 1 -21.59 16.47 -6.60
N THR A 2 -21.26 17.71 -6.93
CA THR A 2 -19.86 18.18 -6.94
C THR A 2 -19.26 18.02 -5.54
N THR A 3 -18.17 17.26 -5.47
CA THR A 3 -17.47 17.00 -4.20
C THR A 3 -16.78 18.29 -3.77
N SER A 4 -17.30 18.94 -2.73
CA SER A 4 -16.80 20.25 -2.28
C SER A 4 -15.82 20.17 -1.11
N ILE A 5 -15.49 18.95 -0.65
CA ILE A 5 -14.72 18.70 0.57
C ILE A 5 -13.64 17.64 0.31
N CYS A 6 -12.44 17.90 0.84
CA CYS A 6 -11.30 17.00 0.81
C CYS A 6 -11.56 15.75 1.66
N ARG A 7 -11.40 14.55 1.10
CA ARG A 7 -11.64 13.29 1.84
C ARG A 7 -10.63 13.06 2.97
N VAL A 8 -9.44 13.65 2.88
CA VAL A 8 -8.36 13.56 3.89
C VAL A 8 -8.52 14.59 5.03
N CYS A 9 -8.48 15.88 4.71
CA CYS A 9 -8.42 16.94 5.74
C CYS A 9 -9.76 17.67 5.97
N LYS A 10 -10.80 17.33 5.21
CA LYS A 10 -12.15 17.94 5.27
C LYS A 10 -12.19 19.45 4.98
N MET A 11 -11.13 20.02 4.41
CA MET A 11 -11.10 21.39 3.86
C MET A 11 -11.73 21.46 2.47
N LYS A 12 -11.94 22.68 1.95
CA LYS A 12 -12.47 22.87 0.59
C LYS A 12 -11.48 22.37 -0.46
N VAL A 13 -12.01 22.00 -1.62
CA VAL A 13 -11.23 21.59 -2.79
C VAL A 13 -11.57 22.47 -3.98
N GLU A 14 -10.63 22.58 -4.91
CA GLU A 14 -10.76 23.33 -6.16
C GLU A 14 -10.84 22.36 -7.33
N ASP A 15 -11.69 22.68 -8.31
CA ASP A 15 -11.74 21.96 -9.58
C ASP A 15 -10.41 22.12 -10.33
N ILE A 16 -9.88 21.00 -10.85
CA ILE A 16 -8.65 21.04 -11.66
C ILE A 16 -8.91 20.64 -13.12
N PHE A 17 -9.52 19.49 -13.37
CA PHE A 17 -9.85 18.99 -14.72
C PHE A 17 -10.90 17.88 -14.66
N SER A 18 -11.41 17.50 -15.84
CA SER A 18 -12.25 16.32 -16.02
C SER A 18 -11.65 15.36 -17.03
N THR A 19 -11.91 14.06 -16.88
CA THR A 19 -11.60 13.04 -17.88
C THR A 19 -12.71 11.99 -17.94
N VAL A 20 -12.60 11.03 -18.84
CA VAL A 20 -13.54 9.90 -18.96
C VAL A 20 -12.86 8.62 -18.48
N LEU A 21 -13.31 8.09 -17.36
CA LEU A 21 -12.82 6.83 -16.81
C LEU A 21 -13.51 5.64 -17.45
N LEU A 22 -12.80 4.52 -17.61
CA LEU A 22 -13.31 3.29 -18.25
C LEU A 22 -13.90 3.53 -19.65
N GLN A 23 -13.49 4.62 -20.33
CA GLN A 23 -14.07 5.12 -21.58
C GLN A 23 -15.58 5.42 -21.53
N LYS A 24 -16.18 5.52 -20.33
CA LYS A 24 -17.63 5.59 -20.13
C LYS A 24 -18.07 6.68 -19.15
N HIS A 25 -17.29 6.95 -18.12
CA HIS A 25 -17.71 7.71 -16.94
C HIS A 25 -17.02 9.07 -16.91
N PRO A 26 -17.67 10.16 -17.35
CA PRO A 26 -17.16 11.51 -17.15
C PRO A 26 -16.95 11.74 -15.66
N THR A 27 -15.74 12.16 -15.30
CA THR A 27 -15.30 12.26 -13.92
C THR A 27 -14.56 13.57 -13.71
N GLN A 28 -15.01 14.34 -12.73
CA GLN A 28 -14.31 15.55 -12.28
C GLN A 28 -13.22 15.21 -11.25
N TYR A 29 -12.09 15.91 -11.33
CA TYR A 29 -11.00 15.85 -10.36
C TYR A 29 -10.89 17.19 -9.62
N PHE A 30 -10.50 17.09 -8.35
CA PHE A 30 -10.38 18.20 -7.42
C PHE A 30 -9.05 18.13 -6.67
N GLN A 31 -8.50 19.29 -6.33
CA GLN A 31 -7.29 19.44 -5.53
C GLN A 31 -7.60 20.15 -4.22
N CYS A 32 -7.10 19.62 -3.11
CA CYS A 32 -7.06 20.32 -1.84
C CYS A 32 -5.79 21.17 -1.74
N LEU A 33 -5.92 22.47 -1.52
CA LEU A 33 -4.78 23.36 -1.35
C LEU A 33 -4.10 23.20 0.02
N ASP A 34 -4.87 22.87 1.07
CA ASP A 34 -4.38 22.69 2.44
C ASP A 34 -3.45 21.48 2.57
N CYS A 35 -3.95 20.27 2.31
CA CYS A 35 -3.18 19.03 2.47
C CYS A 35 -2.62 18.45 1.17
N GLY A 36 -2.93 19.03 0.00
CA GLY A 36 -2.36 18.62 -1.30
C GLY A 36 -2.95 17.38 -1.93
N TYR A 37 -3.88 16.72 -1.27
CA TYR A 37 -4.57 15.56 -1.78
C TYR A 37 -5.36 15.92 -3.05
N VAL A 38 -5.24 15.08 -4.06
CA VAL A 38 -6.05 15.15 -5.29
C VAL A 38 -7.02 13.99 -5.27
N GLN A 39 -8.25 14.22 -5.66
CA GLN A 39 -9.32 13.23 -5.62
C GLN A 39 -10.26 13.38 -6.81
N THR A 40 -10.92 12.29 -7.16
CA THR A 40 -12.09 12.35 -8.02
C THR A 40 -13.30 12.89 -7.26
N GLU A 41 -14.41 13.11 -7.98
CA GLU A 41 -15.73 13.13 -7.36
C GLU A 41 -16.09 11.77 -6.73
N GLU A 42 -17.27 11.71 -6.09
CA GLU A 42 -17.82 10.47 -5.56
C GLU A 42 -17.76 9.34 -6.60
N PRO A 43 -17.04 8.24 -6.34
CA PRO A 43 -16.64 7.27 -7.36
C PRO A 43 -17.76 6.27 -7.68
N TYR A 44 -18.83 6.75 -8.31
CA TYR A 44 -20.03 5.96 -8.64
C TYR A 44 -19.78 4.77 -9.59
N TRP A 45 -18.64 4.77 -10.30
CA TRP A 45 -18.24 3.70 -11.22
C TRP A 45 -17.42 2.58 -10.56
N LEU A 46 -17.02 2.74 -9.29
CA LEU A 46 -16.02 1.88 -8.66
C LEU A 46 -16.46 0.40 -8.60
N GLU A 47 -17.76 0.13 -8.47
CA GLU A 47 -18.30 -1.23 -8.56
C GLU A 47 -18.01 -1.88 -9.93
N GLU A 48 -18.08 -1.14 -11.04
CA GLU A 48 -17.68 -1.63 -12.36
C GLU A 48 -16.17 -1.86 -12.42
N ALA A 49 -15.38 -0.91 -11.90
CA ALA A 49 -13.93 -0.99 -11.90
C ALA A 49 -13.39 -2.21 -11.14
N TYR A 50 -14.11 -2.70 -10.11
CA TYR A 50 -13.72 -3.88 -9.33
C TYR A 50 -14.27 -5.21 -9.85
N LYS A 51 -15.02 -5.25 -10.96
CA LYS A 51 -15.41 -6.52 -11.60
C LYS A 51 -14.19 -7.33 -12.05
N THR A 52 -13.11 -6.63 -12.37
CA THR A 52 -11.78 -7.19 -12.59
C THR A 52 -10.85 -6.56 -11.56
N SER A 53 -10.63 -7.25 -10.43
CA SER A 53 -9.91 -6.67 -9.29
C SER A 53 -8.44 -6.36 -9.58
N ILE A 54 -7.81 -7.12 -10.48
CA ILE A 54 -6.44 -6.87 -10.96
C ILE A 54 -6.50 -6.57 -12.46
N ASN A 55 -5.98 -5.41 -12.85
CA ASN A 55 -5.99 -4.94 -14.23
C ASN A 55 -5.11 -5.83 -15.15
N ASP A 56 -5.66 -6.28 -16.26
CA ASP A 56 -4.96 -7.08 -17.28
C ASP A 56 -3.74 -6.35 -17.88
N SER A 57 -3.73 -5.02 -17.89
CA SER A 57 -2.60 -4.24 -18.39
C SER A 57 -1.45 -4.11 -17.36
N ASP A 58 -1.65 -4.57 -16.13
CA ASP A 58 -0.62 -4.54 -15.09
C ASP A 58 0.40 -5.68 -15.27
N THR A 59 1.31 -5.48 -16.20
CA THR A 59 2.43 -6.39 -16.45
C THR A 59 3.57 -6.25 -15.44
N GLY A 60 3.49 -5.26 -14.54
CA GLY A 60 4.53 -4.94 -13.56
C GLY A 60 4.43 -5.74 -12.25
N MET A 61 3.33 -6.48 -12.03
CA MET A 61 3.00 -7.10 -10.74
C MET A 61 4.16 -7.92 -10.14
N ILE A 62 4.75 -8.85 -10.89
CA ILE A 62 5.84 -9.71 -10.37
C ILE A 62 7.10 -8.91 -10.06
N MET A 63 7.49 -8.01 -10.96
CA MET A 63 8.66 -7.15 -10.77
C MET A 63 8.49 -6.26 -9.53
N ARG A 64 7.32 -5.62 -9.36
CA ARG A 64 7.02 -4.79 -8.20
C ARG A 64 7.03 -5.59 -6.91
N ASN A 65 6.43 -6.79 -6.90
CA ASN A 65 6.46 -7.70 -5.76
C ASN A 65 7.89 -8.08 -5.32
N LEU A 66 8.79 -8.37 -6.27
CA LEU A 66 10.20 -8.66 -5.97
C LEU A 66 10.92 -7.43 -5.37
N TRP A 67 10.59 -6.24 -5.86
CA TRP A 67 11.14 -5.00 -5.34
C TRP A 67 10.62 -4.67 -3.94
N HIS A 68 9.30 -4.77 -3.72
CA HIS A 68 8.66 -4.64 -2.41
C HIS A 68 9.24 -5.64 -1.40
N ARG A 69 9.47 -6.90 -1.80
CA ARG A 69 10.11 -7.92 -0.95
C ARG A 69 11.48 -7.46 -0.49
N ASN A 70 12.30 -6.92 -1.41
CA ASN A 70 13.65 -6.50 -1.06
C ASN A 70 13.63 -5.36 -0.04
N ILE A 71 12.80 -4.34 -0.27
CA ILE A 71 12.65 -3.19 0.62
C ILE A 71 12.14 -3.66 1.99
N THR A 72 11.01 -4.36 2.00
CA THR A 72 10.34 -4.79 3.23
C THR A 72 11.22 -5.70 4.05
N GLY A 73 11.83 -6.72 3.43
CA GLY A 73 12.74 -7.63 4.12
C GLY A 73 13.95 -6.93 4.72
N THR A 74 14.51 -5.92 4.02
CA THR A 74 15.61 -5.11 4.53
C THR A 74 15.18 -4.24 5.71
N LEU A 75 14.03 -3.56 5.61
CA LEU A 75 13.49 -2.75 6.70
C LEU A 75 13.21 -3.61 7.93
N ILE A 76 12.51 -4.73 7.77
CA ILE A 76 12.18 -5.64 8.87
C ILE A 76 13.46 -6.13 9.55
N TYR A 77 14.42 -6.62 8.78
CA TYR A 77 15.64 -7.23 9.34
C TYR A 77 16.47 -6.25 10.20
N PHE A 78 16.54 -4.98 9.80
CA PHE A 78 17.40 -4.00 10.47
C PHE A 78 16.67 -3.09 11.45
N LEU A 79 15.36 -2.85 11.28
CA LEU A 79 14.63 -1.80 12.01
C LEU A 79 13.43 -2.30 12.82
N PHE A 80 13.00 -3.54 12.60
CA PHE A 80 11.84 -4.12 13.29
C PHE A 80 12.19 -5.46 13.94
N ASN A 81 11.27 -5.97 14.76
CA ASN A 81 11.40 -7.32 15.28
C ASN A 81 11.21 -8.34 14.15
N ASN A 82 12.31 -8.86 13.60
CA ASN A 82 12.30 -9.82 12.50
C ASN A 82 11.67 -11.19 12.83
N LYS A 83 11.34 -11.45 14.10
CA LYS A 83 10.57 -12.61 14.55
C LYS A 83 9.10 -12.27 14.87
N GLY A 84 8.67 -11.05 14.57
CA GLY A 84 7.29 -10.62 14.71
C GLY A 84 6.37 -11.23 13.65
N ASN A 85 5.09 -10.94 13.79
CA ASN A 85 4.10 -11.25 12.76
C ASN A 85 3.90 -10.04 11.86
N PHE A 86 3.60 -10.29 10.60
CA PHE A 86 3.42 -9.25 9.60
C PHE A 86 2.14 -9.45 8.83
N LEU A 87 1.58 -8.38 8.29
CA LEU A 87 0.34 -8.42 7.54
C LEU A 87 0.49 -7.67 6.23
N ASP A 88 0.08 -8.28 5.13
CA ASP A 88 -0.14 -7.58 3.86
C ASP A 88 -1.64 -7.30 3.68
N TYR A 89 -2.01 -6.03 3.74
CA TYR A 89 -3.36 -5.53 3.48
C TYR A 89 -3.53 -5.22 1.99
N GLY A 90 -4.57 -5.79 1.37
CA GLY A 90 -4.71 -5.76 -0.09
C GLY A 90 -3.74 -6.74 -0.75
N GLY A 91 -3.60 -7.94 -0.18
CA GLY A 91 -2.57 -8.91 -0.57
C GLY A 91 -2.69 -9.49 -1.99
N GLY A 92 -3.74 -9.14 -2.74
CA GLY A 92 -3.97 -9.57 -4.12
C GLY A 92 -3.93 -11.08 -4.27
N TYR A 93 -3.26 -11.56 -5.32
CA TYR A 93 -3.04 -12.99 -5.53
C TYR A 93 -2.12 -13.66 -4.47
N GLY A 94 -1.54 -12.92 -3.54
CA GLY A 94 -0.69 -13.46 -2.47
C GLY A 94 0.78 -13.67 -2.84
N VAL A 95 1.22 -13.12 -3.96
CA VAL A 95 2.61 -13.24 -4.43
C VAL A 95 3.57 -12.63 -3.42
N PHE A 96 3.27 -11.42 -2.91
CA PHE A 96 4.12 -10.73 -1.94
C PHE A 96 4.30 -11.56 -0.66
N VAL A 97 3.18 -12.01 -0.09
CA VAL A 97 3.18 -12.84 1.13
C VAL A 97 3.99 -14.11 0.93
N ARG A 98 3.79 -14.83 -0.18
CA ARG A 98 4.57 -16.03 -0.48
C ARG A 98 6.07 -15.71 -0.54
N LEU A 99 6.45 -14.64 -1.25
CA LEU A 99 7.84 -14.19 -1.35
C LEU A 99 8.46 -13.86 0.01
N MET A 100 7.70 -13.21 0.91
CA MET A 100 8.18 -12.85 2.25
C MET A 100 8.32 -14.07 3.17
N ARG A 101 7.39 -15.03 3.09
CA ARG A 101 7.46 -16.30 3.84
C ARG A 101 8.62 -17.18 3.36
N ASP A 102 8.90 -17.19 2.07
CA ASP A 102 10.05 -17.89 1.50
C ASP A 102 11.39 -17.32 1.99
N VAL A 103 11.45 -16.01 2.30
CA VAL A 103 12.61 -15.39 2.98
C VAL A 103 12.70 -15.81 4.45
N GLY A 104 11.57 -16.05 5.11
CA GLY A 104 11.52 -16.45 6.53
C GLY A 104 10.68 -15.56 7.44
N PHE A 105 9.96 -14.58 6.89
CA PHE A 105 9.10 -13.67 7.67
C PHE A 105 7.68 -14.23 7.76
N ASP A 106 7.08 -14.22 8.96
CA ASP A 106 5.73 -14.78 9.18
C ASP A 106 4.64 -13.77 8.75
N PHE A 107 4.46 -13.66 7.43
CA PHE A 107 3.44 -12.82 6.81
C PHE A 107 2.09 -13.52 6.70
N TYR A 108 1.04 -12.79 7.07
CA TYR A 108 -0.36 -13.10 6.83
C TYR A 108 -0.90 -12.13 5.77
N TRP A 109 -2.06 -12.43 5.20
CA TRP A 109 -2.69 -11.57 4.19
C TRP A 109 -4.17 -11.35 4.47
N GLN A 110 -4.68 -10.21 4.00
CA GLN A 110 -6.10 -10.01 3.79
C GLN A 110 -6.35 -9.21 2.51
N ASP A 111 -7.45 -9.53 1.82
CA ASP A 111 -7.89 -8.80 0.63
C ASP A 111 -9.41 -8.93 0.51
N LYS A 112 -10.10 -7.81 0.24
CA LYS A 112 -11.56 -7.76 0.10
C LYS A 112 -12.04 -8.10 -1.31
N HIS A 113 -11.20 -7.86 -2.32
CA HIS A 113 -11.58 -7.82 -3.72
C HIS A 113 -10.94 -8.94 -4.55
N THR A 114 -9.81 -9.48 -4.11
CA THR A 114 -9.02 -10.43 -4.89
C THR A 114 -8.93 -11.79 -4.20
N GLU A 115 -9.23 -12.86 -4.95
CA GLU A 115 -8.94 -14.21 -4.48
C GLU A 115 -7.42 -14.43 -4.42
N ASN A 116 -6.92 -14.81 -3.25
CA ASN A 116 -5.52 -15.16 -3.10
C ASN A 116 -5.21 -16.54 -3.68
N LEU A 117 -4.15 -16.67 -4.46
CA LEU A 117 -3.77 -17.91 -5.14
C LEU A 117 -2.51 -18.57 -4.55
N PHE A 118 -1.56 -17.78 -4.05
CA PHE A 118 -0.21 -18.25 -3.69
C PHE A 118 0.04 -18.39 -2.17
N ALA A 119 -0.80 -17.80 -1.34
CA ALA A 119 -0.66 -17.75 0.11
C ALA A 119 -1.91 -18.26 0.87
N LYS A 120 -2.73 -19.11 0.24
CA LYS A 120 -3.87 -19.79 0.89
C LYS A 120 -3.43 -20.49 2.20
N GLY A 121 -4.25 -20.39 3.24
CA GLY A 121 -3.97 -20.94 4.59
C GLY A 121 -3.12 -20.03 5.50
N PHE A 122 -2.87 -18.80 5.06
CA PHE A 122 -2.16 -17.74 5.80
C PHE A 122 -2.98 -16.45 5.84
N GLU A 123 -4.31 -16.59 5.82
CA GLU A 123 -5.26 -15.49 6.00
C GLU A 123 -5.10 -14.87 7.39
N PHE A 124 -5.19 -13.55 7.46
CA PHE A 124 -5.28 -12.84 8.73
C PHE A 124 -6.71 -12.92 9.25
N GLN A 125 -6.90 -13.56 10.40
CA GLN A 125 -8.22 -13.66 11.03
C GLN A 125 -8.39 -12.58 12.09
N ASN A 126 -9.48 -11.79 12.00
CA ASN A 126 -9.79 -10.73 12.98
C ASN A 126 -9.97 -11.23 14.42
N SER A 127 -10.17 -12.53 14.64
CA SER A 127 -10.25 -13.17 15.95
C SER A 127 -8.89 -13.40 16.60
N GLU A 128 -7.80 -13.33 15.84
CA GLU A 128 -6.46 -13.55 16.35
C GLU A 128 -5.98 -12.30 17.08
N LYS A 129 -5.61 -12.45 18.36
CA LYS A 129 -4.89 -11.42 19.13
C LYS A 129 -3.42 -11.33 18.66
N LEU A 130 -3.22 -11.34 17.35
CA LEU A 130 -1.91 -11.30 16.72
C LEU A 130 -1.38 -9.88 16.82
N ILE A 131 -0.22 -9.70 17.47
CA ILE A 131 0.47 -8.43 17.45
C ILE A 131 1.22 -8.35 16.11
N VAL A 132 0.80 -7.42 15.26
CA VAL A 132 1.41 -7.17 13.95
C VAL A 132 2.52 -6.13 14.11
N GLU A 133 3.78 -6.57 13.95
CA GLU A 133 4.96 -5.72 14.07
C GLU A 133 5.04 -4.67 12.94
N LEU A 134 4.70 -5.08 11.71
CA LEU A 134 4.64 -4.21 10.54
C LEU A 134 3.52 -4.68 9.61
N LEU A 135 2.69 -3.73 9.18
CA LEU A 135 1.68 -3.90 8.16
C LEU A 135 2.20 -3.33 6.84
N THR A 136 2.05 -4.09 5.74
CA THR A 136 2.24 -3.60 4.38
C THR A 136 0.88 -3.30 3.73
N CYS A 137 0.83 -2.25 2.91
CA CYS A 137 -0.36 -1.86 2.16
C CYS A 137 0.08 -1.30 0.80
N PHE A 138 0.31 -2.19 -0.16
CA PHE A 138 0.87 -1.85 -1.47
C PHE A 138 -0.22 -1.73 -2.53
N GLU A 139 -0.18 -0.66 -3.33
CA GLU A 139 -1.11 -0.39 -4.45
C GLU A 139 -2.59 -0.43 -4.02
N ALA A 140 -2.91 0.20 -2.89
CA ALA A 140 -4.25 0.19 -2.32
C ALA A 140 -4.74 1.57 -1.83
N PHE A 141 -3.82 2.43 -1.37
CA PHE A 141 -4.18 3.73 -0.79
C PHE A 141 -4.91 4.64 -1.78
N GLU A 142 -4.51 4.59 -3.05
CA GLU A 142 -5.12 5.35 -4.15
C GLU A 142 -6.53 4.89 -4.50
N HIS A 143 -6.99 3.74 -3.98
CA HIS A 143 -8.34 3.23 -4.21
C HIS A 143 -9.30 3.53 -3.06
N PHE A 144 -8.81 4.02 -1.92
CA PHE A 144 -9.65 4.27 -0.75
C PHE A 144 -10.59 5.45 -0.97
N VAL A 145 -11.89 5.19 -0.80
CA VAL A 145 -12.93 6.23 -0.85
C VAL A 145 -12.76 7.19 0.33
N ASP A 146 -12.54 6.68 1.55
CA ASP A 146 -12.22 7.48 2.73
C ASP A 146 -10.84 7.10 3.29
N PRO A 147 -9.74 7.66 2.75
CA PRO A 147 -8.38 7.27 3.11
C PRO A 147 -8.05 7.55 4.59
N LEU A 148 -8.72 8.50 5.23
CA LEU A 148 -8.52 8.78 6.65
C LEU A 148 -9.09 7.64 7.50
N THR A 149 -10.35 7.26 7.25
CA THR A 149 -11.01 6.17 7.96
C THR A 149 -10.28 4.84 7.73
N GLU A 150 -9.84 4.57 6.49
CA GLU A 150 -9.07 3.37 6.20
C GLU A 150 -7.71 3.37 6.90
N LEU A 151 -7.00 4.51 6.96
CA LEU A 151 -5.77 4.61 7.74
C LEU A 151 -6.02 4.32 9.24
N GLU A 152 -7.11 4.83 9.81
CA GLU A 152 -7.50 4.54 11.21
C GLU A 152 -7.76 3.04 11.44
N ASN A 153 -8.41 2.37 10.49
CA ASN A 153 -8.58 0.91 10.52
C ASN A 153 -7.22 0.18 10.51
N LEU A 154 -6.31 0.56 9.61
CA LEU A 154 -4.97 -0.04 9.55
C LEU A 154 -4.17 0.20 10.84
N LEU A 155 -4.26 1.40 11.41
CA LEU A 155 -3.59 1.77 12.66
C LEU A 155 -4.13 1.02 13.88
N SER A 156 -5.36 0.51 13.81
CA SER A 156 -5.90 -0.39 14.85
C SER A 156 -5.21 -1.76 14.85
N ILE A 157 -4.60 -2.16 13.72
CA ILE A 157 -3.89 -3.43 13.54
C ILE A 157 -2.40 -3.27 13.85
N SER A 158 -1.76 -2.25 13.27
CA SER A 158 -0.35 -1.96 13.52
C SER A 158 -0.05 -0.47 13.47
N ARG A 159 0.80 -0.01 14.40
CA ARG A 159 1.34 1.35 14.41
C ARG A 159 2.51 1.54 13.44
N ASN A 160 2.91 0.49 12.71
CA ASN A 160 3.93 0.53 11.68
C ASN A 160 3.30 0.11 10.35
N ILE A 161 3.18 1.05 9.41
CA ILE A 161 2.55 0.85 8.11
C ILE A 161 3.53 1.24 7.01
N LEU A 162 4.02 0.25 6.27
CA LEU A 162 4.79 0.44 5.05
C LEU A 162 3.85 0.35 3.84
N LEU A 163 3.68 1.43 3.10
CA LEU A 163 2.72 1.49 2.01
C LEU A 163 3.38 1.90 0.69
N SER A 164 2.73 1.57 -0.43
CA SER A 164 3.06 2.11 -1.75
C SER A 164 1.91 2.88 -2.34
N THR A 165 2.24 4.04 -2.89
CA THR A 165 1.40 4.83 -3.80
C THR A 165 2.26 5.92 -4.42
N GLU A 166 2.13 6.19 -5.72
CA GLU A 166 2.92 7.23 -6.39
C GLU A 166 2.52 8.63 -5.90
N LEU A 167 3.51 9.46 -5.59
CA LEU A 167 3.28 10.86 -5.25
C LEU A 167 2.93 11.66 -6.50
N ILE A 168 1.81 12.37 -6.46
CA ILE A 168 1.39 13.23 -7.57
C ILE A 168 2.31 14.46 -7.68
N PRO A 169 2.81 14.80 -8.89
CA PRO A 169 3.66 15.97 -9.08
C PRO A 169 2.99 17.30 -8.69
N GLU A 170 3.83 18.31 -8.47
CA GLU A 170 3.41 19.71 -8.32
C GLU A 170 4.14 20.56 -9.38
N PRO A 171 3.42 21.23 -10.31
CA PRO A 171 1.97 21.32 -10.43
C PRO A 171 1.28 19.99 -10.79
N THR A 172 -0.01 19.87 -10.48
CA THR A 172 -0.83 18.69 -10.79
C THR A 172 -0.88 18.46 -12.31
N PRO A 173 -0.40 17.32 -12.83
CA PRO A 173 -0.38 17.07 -14.27
C PRO A 173 -1.79 16.80 -14.80
N PRO A 174 -2.15 17.24 -16.02
CA PRO A 174 -3.43 16.92 -16.62
C PRO A 174 -3.56 15.42 -16.97
N PRO A 175 -4.78 14.93 -17.24
CA PRO A 175 -5.00 13.56 -17.71
C PRO A 175 -4.15 13.26 -18.96
N GLY A 176 -3.51 12.09 -18.97
CA GLY A 176 -2.62 11.66 -20.07
C GLY A 176 -1.15 12.06 -19.92
N GLU A 177 -0.82 13.02 -19.04
CA GLU A 177 0.57 13.38 -18.73
C GLU A 177 1.14 12.61 -17.54
N TRP A 178 0.29 11.92 -16.78
CA TRP A 178 0.70 11.06 -15.69
C TRP A 178 -0.06 9.74 -15.73
N TRP A 179 0.68 8.66 -15.96
CA TRP A 179 0.14 7.31 -16.16
C TRP A 179 -0.61 6.78 -14.93
N TYR A 180 -0.25 7.24 -13.72
CA TYR A 180 -0.79 6.73 -12.47
C TYR A 180 -2.25 7.12 -12.23
N TYR A 181 -2.85 8.00 -13.05
CA TYR A 181 -4.29 8.21 -13.00
C TYR A 181 -5.10 6.97 -13.37
N GLY A 182 -4.53 6.06 -14.17
CA GLY A 182 -5.18 4.78 -14.48
C GLY A 182 -6.54 4.93 -15.15
N VAL A 183 -6.67 5.89 -16.07
CA VAL A 183 -7.98 6.30 -16.64
C VAL A 183 -8.71 5.15 -17.33
N GLU A 184 -7.97 4.18 -17.84
CA GLU A 184 -8.48 2.99 -18.51
C GLU A 184 -9.17 2.01 -17.56
N HIS A 185 -8.76 1.92 -16.30
CA HIS A 185 -9.32 1.00 -15.31
C HIS A 185 -10.12 1.72 -14.22
N GLY A 186 -9.87 3.00 -13.97
CA GLY A 186 -10.67 3.86 -13.10
C GLY A 186 -10.65 3.50 -11.61
N GLN A 187 -9.72 2.64 -11.17
CA GLN A 187 -9.62 2.24 -9.75
C GLN A 187 -8.88 3.29 -8.90
N HIS A 188 -8.02 4.10 -9.51
CA HIS A 188 -7.28 5.14 -8.80
C HIS A 188 -8.13 6.39 -8.67
N ILE A 189 -8.60 6.65 -7.45
CA ILE A 189 -9.55 7.73 -7.14
C ILE A 189 -8.96 8.79 -6.23
N GLY A 190 -7.76 8.56 -5.67
CA GLY A 190 -7.10 9.44 -4.70
C GLY A 190 -5.59 9.47 -4.91
N PHE A 191 -4.98 10.65 -4.84
CA PHE A 191 -3.56 10.85 -5.12
C PHE A 191 -2.92 11.76 -4.08
N PHE A 192 -1.74 11.35 -3.62
CA PHE A 192 -1.13 11.89 -2.41
C PHE A 192 0.12 12.70 -2.74
N ARG A 193 0.39 13.71 -1.92
CA ARG A 193 1.70 14.41 -1.88
C ARG A 193 2.39 14.11 -0.56
N GLU A 194 3.67 14.47 -0.45
CA GLU A 194 4.40 14.39 0.82
C GLU A 194 3.62 15.15 1.92
N LYS A 195 3.16 16.37 1.64
CA LYS A 195 2.33 17.16 2.57
C LYS A 195 1.02 16.49 3.00
N THR A 196 0.47 15.59 2.16
CA THR A 196 -0.71 14.81 2.54
C THR A 196 -0.36 13.77 3.60
N PHE A 197 0.75 13.06 3.41
CA PHE A 197 1.23 12.07 4.38
C PHE A 197 1.78 12.70 5.65
N GLU A 198 2.41 13.87 5.57
CA GLU A 198 2.82 14.67 6.73
C GLU A 198 1.60 15.02 7.60
N TYR A 199 0.54 15.54 6.99
CA TYR A 199 -0.73 15.82 7.68
C TYR A 199 -1.32 14.58 8.36
N LEU A 200 -1.36 13.45 7.65
CA LEU A 200 -1.86 12.18 8.20
C LEU A 200 -0.99 11.70 9.38
N ALA A 201 0.34 11.78 9.24
CA ALA A 201 1.26 11.37 10.29
C ALA A 201 1.12 12.24 11.55
N GLU A 202 1.08 13.57 11.40
CA GLU A 202 0.88 14.51 12.50
C GLU A 202 -0.44 14.24 13.23
N LYS A 203 -1.54 14.08 12.48
CA LYS A 203 -2.87 13.79 13.04
C LYS A 203 -2.88 12.54 13.93
N HIS A 204 -2.08 11.53 13.59
CA HIS A 204 -2.04 10.26 14.30
C HIS A 204 -0.82 10.09 15.22
N ASN A 205 -0.06 11.16 15.48
CA ASN A 205 1.18 11.15 16.27
C ASN A 205 2.17 10.08 15.78
N LEU A 206 2.42 10.06 14.47
CA LEU A 206 3.35 9.15 13.79
C LEU A 206 4.49 9.95 13.16
N HIS A 207 5.58 9.25 12.89
CA HIS A 207 6.65 9.72 12.02
C HIS A 207 6.39 9.26 10.59
N PHE A 208 6.66 10.15 9.63
CA PHE A 208 6.58 9.88 8.20
C PHE A 208 7.98 9.79 7.59
N TYR A 209 8.22 8.72 6.84
CA TYR A 209 9.44 8.52 6.06
C TYR A 209 9.07 8.13 4.63
N THR A 210 9.78 8.66 3.64
CA THR A 210 9.50 8.38 2.22
C THR A 210 10.78 8.22 1.41
N ASN A 211 10.71 7.45 0.32
CA ASN A 211 11.75 7.48 -0.73
C ASN A 211 11.60 8.70 -1.67
N GLY A 212 10.54 9.50 -1.48
CA GLY A 212 10.18 10.67 -2.29
C GLY A 212 9.56 10.31 -3.63
N GLN A 213 9.02 9.09 -3.78
CA GLN A 213 8.39 8.60 -5.01
C GLN A 213 7.14 7.80 -4.69
N ASN A 214 7.30 6.59 -4.16
CA ASN A 214 6.23 5.60 -4.12
C ASN A 214 6.29 4.62 -2.95
N ILE A 215 7.28 4.74 -2.06
CA ILE A 215 7.36 3.93 -0.85
C ILE A 215 7.42 4.85 0.36
N HIS A 216 6.48 4.61 1.28
CA HIS A 216 6.19 5.47 2.41
C HIS A 216 6.04 4.63 3.67
N LEU A 217 6.51 5.13 4.79
CA LEU A 217 6.41 4.48 6.10
C LEU A 217 5.82 5.46 7.10
N LEU A 218 4.72 5.05 7.73
CA LEU A 218 4.13 5.68 8.90
C LEU A 218 4.44 4.81 10.11
N THR A 219 5.08 5.35 11.14
CA THR A 219 5.54 4.56 12.29
C THR A 219 5.63 5.39 13.57
N ASP A 220 5.40 4.78 14.73
CA ASP A 220 5.70 5.38 16.03
C ASP A 220 7.20 5.31 16.39
N LYS A 221 7.99 4.53 15.65
CA LYS A 221 9.44 4.43 15.82
C LYS A 221 10.13 5.63 15.19
N ARG A 222 10.94 6.30 15.99
CA ARG A 222 11.78 7.40 15.53
C ARG A 222 13.11 6.89 14.99
N PHE A 223 13.33 7.06 13.69
CA PHE A 223 14.66 6.91 13.08
C PHE A 223 15.40 8.25 13.11
N ILE A 224 16.69 8.22 13.48
CA ILE A 224 17.52 9.41 13.71
C ILE A 224 17.80 10.17 12.41
N THR A 225 17.84 9.47 11.27
CA THR A 225 18.21 10.03 9.97
C THR A 225 17.12 9.78 8.93
N PRO A 226 16.24 10.76 8.62
CA PRO A 226 15.18 10.58 7.62
C PRO A 226 15.69 10.15 6.23
N HIS A 227 16.84 10.69 5.80
CA HIS A 227 17.50 10.28 4.55
C HIS A 227 17.94 8.82 4.52
N PHE A 228 18.10 8.18 5.70
CA PHE A 228 18.42 6.76 5.79
C PHE A 228 17.33 5.91 5.14
N PHE A 229 16.06 6.28 5.27
CA PHE A 229 14.96 5.54 4.65
C PHE A 229 15.03 5.57 3.13
N LYS A 230 15.32 6.74 2.54
CA LYS A 230 15.55 6.86 1.09
C LYS A 230 16.77 6.07 0.62
N TRP A 231 17.81 6.00 1.44
CA TRP A 231 19.00 5.22 1.12
C TRP A 231 18.76 3.71 1.22
N ILE A 232 18.12 3.23 2.30
CA ILE A 232 17.90 1.81 2.55
C ILE A 232 16.98 1.18 1.49
N THR A 233 15.96 1.92 1.05
CA THR A 233 15.06 1.50 -0.03
C THR A 233 15.82 1.30 -1.36
N LYS A 234 16.80 2.17 -1.66
CA LYS A 234 17.63 2.10 -2.87
C LYS A 234 18.62 0.92 -2.87
N VAL A 235 19.22 0.61 -1.71
CA VAL A 235 20.24 -0.46 -1.61
C VAL A 235 19.67 -1.84 -1.29
N SER A 236 18.38 -1.92 -0.96
CA SER A 236 17.65 -3.13 -0.55
C SER A 236 17.86 -4.37 -1.44
N LYS A 237 18.04 -4.17 -2.75
CA LYS A 237 18.30 -5.26 -3.71
C LYS A 237 19.60 -6.02 -3.46
N TYR A 238 20.59 -5.37 -2.83
CA TYR A 238 21.89 -5.98 -2.52
C TYR A 238 21.93 -6.63 -1.14
N THR A 239 21.09 -6.17 -0.21
CA THR A 239 21.02 -6.70 1.16
C THR A 239 20.17 -7.96 1.28
N THR A 240 19.13 -8.09 0.46
CA THR A 240 18.17 -9.20 0.54
C THR A 240 18.81 -10.59 0.41
N PRO A 241 19.74 -10.86 -0.54
CA PRO A 241 20.40 -12.16 -0.61
C PRO A 241 21.21 -12.52 0.64
N LEU A 242 21.74 -11.52 1.36
CA LEU A 242 22.46 -11.74 2.62
C LEU A 242 21.49 -12.07 3.76
N ILE A 243 20.33 -11.40 3.79
CA ILE A 243 19.26 -11.66 4.75
C ILE A 243 18.73 -13.09 4.56
N GLN A 244 18.46 -13.52 3.33
CA GLN A 244 17.99 -14.87 3.02
C GLN A 244 18.95 -15.97 3.48
N LYS A 245 20.27 -15.71 3.52
CA LYS A 245 21.26 -16.66 4.06
C LYS A 245 21.23 -16.75 5.59
N ARG A 246 20.72 -15.73 6.28
CA ARG A 246 20.68 -15.63 7.74
C ARG A 246 19.30 -15.97 8.32
N MET A 247 18.26 -15.85 7.52
CA MET A 247 16.90 -16.22 7.86
C MET A 247 16.64 -17.69 7.49
N GLN A 248 15.80 -18.35 8.29
CA GLN A 248 15.29 -19.67 7.94
C GLN A 248 14.00 -19.51 7.16
N SER A 249 13.98 -20.02 5.93
CA SER A 249 12.78 -20.03 5.09
C SER A 249 11.63 -20.79 5.75
N LEU A 250 10.40 -20.29 5.59
CA LEU A 250 9.19 -20.96 6.09
C LEU A 250 8.61 -21.97 5.09
N THR A 251 9.14 -22.09 3.88
CA THR A 251 8.55 -22.89 2.79
C THR A 251 8.19 -24.33 3.21
N TRP A 252 9.11 -25.04 3.88
CA TRP A 252 8.86 -26.43 4.32
C TRP A 252 7.86 -26.50 5.48
N LYS A 253 7.98 -25.59 6.46
CA LYS A 253 7.06 -25.50 7.60
C LYS A 253 5.63 -25.17 7.13
N ASP A 254 5.51 -24.29 6.15
CA ASP A 254 4.25 -23.92 5.52
C ASP A 254 3.61 -25.12 4.82
N MET A 255 4.39 -25.87 4.04
CA MET A 255 3.92 -27.08 3.38
C MET A 255 3.39 -28.11 4.39
N GLU A 256 4.10 -28.33 5.49
CA GLU A 256 3.67 -29.24 6.56
C GLU A 256 2.37 -28.78 7.22
N LYS A 257 2.25 -27.48 7.55
CA LYS A 257 1.02 -26.88 8.08
C LYS A 257 -0.17 -27.13 7.16
N LEU A 258 -0.03 -26.85 5.87
CA LEU A 258 -1.12 -27.00 4.89
C LEU A 258 -1.54 -28.46 4.68
N LYS A 259 -0.59 -29.40 4.74
CA LYS A 259 -0.90 -30.85 4.69
C LYS A 259 -1.75 -31.29 5.89
N ALA A 260 -1.43 -30.80 7.09
CA ALA A 260 -2.14 -31.18 8.31
C ALA A 260 -3.58 -30.64 8.38
N VAL A 261 -3.88 -29.54 7.68
CA VAL A 261 -5.25 -28.99 7.59
C VAL A 261 -6.09 -29.74 6.55
N SER A 262 -5.43 -30.34 5.55
CA SER A 262 -6.08 -31.10 4.47
C SER A 262 -6.33 -32.58 4.80
N SER A 263 -5.78 -33.08 5.91
CA SER A 263 -5.91 -34.46 6.40
C SER A 263 -6.97 -34.57 7.48
#